data_AF-A0A417YSG2-F1
#
_entry.id   AF-A0A417YSG2-F1
#
_cell.length_a   1.000
_cell.length_b   1.000
_cell.length_c   1.000
_cell.angle_alpha   90.00
_cell.angle_beta   90.00
_cell.angle_gamma   90.00
#
_symmetry.space_group_name_H-M   'P 1'
#
loop_
_entity.id
_entity.type
_entity.pdbx_description
1 polymer ?
#
loop_
_entity_poly.entity_id
_entity_poly.type
_entity_poly.pdbx_seq_one_letter_code
_entity_poly.pdbx_strand_id
1 'polypeptide(L)'
;MFIKTKLTLGKIESTMREMEFEQSALEELMVFLEERLKRSGERAFRKWLKYLHYRVPEGYKDEQIAIAFYERHSLWIECEVIKLEQETKRPWEIQAEDLQELDPRAQKAQLVIRHRLSEVVLELR
;
A
#
# COMPACT_ATOMS: atom_id res chain seq x y z
N MET A 1 8.48 -30.01 -2.61
CA MET A 1 7.33 -29.60 -3.45
C MET A 1 7.21 -28.09 -3.33
N PHE A 2 7.71 -27.33 -4.32
CA PHE A 2 7.65 -25.87 -4.28
C PHE A 2 6.25 -25.44 -4.73
N ILE A 3 5.41 -24.98 -3.81
CA ILE A 3 4.18 -24.30 -4.19
C ILE A 3 4.62 -22.98 -4.84
N LYS A 4 4.64 -22.94 -6.19
CA LYS A 4 4.76 -21.69 -6.94
C LYS A 4 3.48 -20.91 -6.70
N THR A 5 3.42 -20.10 -5.66
CA THR A 5 2.34 -19.17 -5.42
C THR A 5 2.36 -18.15 -6.57
N LYS A 6 1.53 -18.35 -7.60
CA LYS A 6 1.27 -17.33 -8.62
C LYS A 6 0.66 -16.14 -7.90
N LEU A 7 1.41 -15.07 -7.74
CA LEU A 7 0.90 -13.79 -7.25
C LEU A 7 -0.11 -13.27 -8.28
N THR A 8 -1.38 -13.17 -7.91
CA THR A 8 -2.49 -12.74 -8.77
C THR A 8 -3.27 -11.63 -8.07
N LEU A 9 -3.99 -10.80 -8.83
CA LEU A 9 -4.84 -9.76 -8.26
C LEU A 9 -5.87 -10.34 -7.28
N GLY A 10 -6.54 -11.44 -7.63
CA GLY A 10 -7.50 -12.07 -6.71
C GLY A 10 -6.88 -12.57 -5.40
N LYS A 11 -5.60 -12.96 -5.37
CA LYS A 11 -4.92 -13.30 -4.11
C LYS A 11 -4.60 -12.06 -3.28
N ILE A 12 -4.14 -11.00 -3.94
CA ILE A 12 -3.89 -9.72 -3.29
C ILE A 12 -5.17 -9.18 -2.65
N GLU A 13 -6.29 -9.23 -3.39
CA GLU A 13 -7.59 -8.83 -2.90
C GLU A 13 -8.05 -9.67 -1.70
N SER A 14 -7.96 -11.01 -1.79
CA SER A 14 -8.30 -11.89 -0.66
C SER A 14 -7.50 -11.55 0.59
N THR A 15 -6.18 -11.38 0.45
CA THR A 15 -5.30 -11.03 1.56
C THR A 15 -5.62 -9.64 2.13
N MET A 16 -5.93 -8.64 1.30
CA MET A 16 -6.39 -7.33 1.79
C MET A 16 -7.70 -7.43 2.58
N ARG A 17 -8.63 -8.29 2.17
CA ARG A 17 -9.87 -8.56 2.90
C ARG A 17 -9.61 -9.26 4.23
N GLU A 18 -8.71 -10.24 4.24
CA GLU A 18 -8.26 -10.94 5.46
C GLU A 18 -7.55 -10.01 6.44
N MET A 19 -6.83 -9.01 5.93
CA MET A 19 -6.19 -7.94 6.69
C MET A 19 -7.16 -6.79 7.05
N GLU A 20 -8.46 -6.95 6.81
CA GLU A 20 -9.51 -6.01 7.18
C GLU A 20 -9.31 -4.58 6.63
N PHE A 21 -8.82 -4.47 5.39
CA PHE A 21 -8.81 -3.17 4.70
C PHE A 21 -10.23 -2.62 4.61
N GLU A 22 -10.37 -1.30 4.77
CA GLU A 22 -11.63 -0.62 4.51
C GLU A 22 -12.02 -0.83 3.03
N GLN A 23 -13.31 -1.08 2.78
CA GLN A 23 -13.78 -1.55 1.48
C GLN A 23 -13.50 -0.56 0.35
N SER A 24 -13.70 0.74 0.57
CA SER A 24 -13.46 1.75 -0.46
C SER A 24 -11.97 1.98 -0.73
N ALA A 25 -11.11 1.91 0.29
CA ALA A 25 -9.66 1.96 0.13
C ALA A 25 -9.13 0.74 -0.63
N LEU A 26 -9.65 -0.46 -0.32
CA LEU A 26 -9.33 -1.69 -1.04
C LEU A 26 -9.70 -1.56 -2.52
N GLU A 27 -10.91 -1.12 -2.84
CA GLU A 27 -11.38 -0.97 -4.21
C GLU A 27 -10.48 -0.02 -5.01
N GLU A 28 -10.13 1.13 -4.45
CA GLU A 28 -9.27 2.10 -5.12
C GLU A 28 -7.84 1.55 -5.34
N LEU A 29 -7.26 0.88 -4.34
CA LEU A 29 -5.96 0.22 -4.48
C LEU A 29 -6.00 -0.90 -5.52
N MET A 30 -7.09 -1.66 -5.60
CA MET A 30 -7.26 -2.72 -6.58
C MET A 30 -7.35 -2.17 -8.00
N VAL A 31 -8.04 -1.05 -8.22
CA VAL A 31 -8.06 -0.34 -9.51
C VAL A 31 -6.63 0.06 -9.91
N PHE A 32 -5.87 0.69 -9.00
CA PHE A 32 -4.48 1.05 -9.25
C PHE A 32 -3.61 -0.17 -9.64
N LEU A 33 -3.75 -1.28 -8.92
CA LEU A 33 -3.00 -2.51 -9.19
C LEU A 33 -3.40 -3.14 -10.53
N GLU A 34 -4.69 -3.12 -10.87
CA GLU A 34 -5.20 -3.64 -12.13
C GLU A 34 -4.71 -2.81 -13.33
N GLU A 35 -4.75 -1.48 -13.25
CA GLU A 35 -4.23 -0.59 -14.28
C GLU A 35 -2.73 -0.82 -14.50
N ARG A 36 -1.97 -0.97 -13.42
CA ARG A 36 -0.54 -1.28 -13.52
C ARG A 36 -0.29 -2.65 -14.17
N LEU A 37 -1.07 -3.67 -13.81
CA LEU A 37 -0.99 -4.99 -14.43
C LEU A 37 -1.26 -4.89 -15.94
N LYS A 38 -2.33 -4.19 -16.34
CA LYS A 38 -2.69 -3.96 -17.75
C LYS A 38 -1.56 -3.27 -18.52
N ARG A 39 -0.94 -2.24 -17.93
CA ARG A 39 0.13 -1.46 -18.58
C ARG A 39 1.45 -2.22 -18.73
N SER A 40 1.81 -3.04 -17.74
CA SER A 40 3.16 -3.63 -17.66
C SER A 40 3.22 -5.13 -18.01
N GLY A 41 2.07 -5.82 -18.00
CA GLY A 41 1.99 -7.27 -18.16
C GLY A 41 2.39 -8.04 -16.89
N GLU A 42 1.93 -9.29 -16.81
CA GLU A 42 2.01 -10.12 -15.60
C GLU A 42 3.44 -10.28 -15.04
N ARG A 43 4.43 -10.49 -15.92
CA ARG A 43 5.82 -10.69 -15.50
C ARG A 43 6.42 -9.43 -14.87
N ALA A 44 6.22 -8.27 -15.48
CA ALA A 44 6.75 -7.02 -14.97
C ALA A 44 6.01 -6.57 -13.70
N PHE A 45 4.68 -6.74 -13.67
CA PHE A 45 3.86 -6.48 -12.49
C PHE A 45 4.32 -7.28 -11.27
N ARG A 46 4.51 -8.60 -11.43
CA ARG A 46 5.02 -9.47 -10.35
C ARG A 46 6.40 -9.08 -9.88
N LYS A 47 7.29 -8.73 -10.82
CA LYS A 47 8.63 -8.24 -10.49
C LYS A 47 8.52 -6.98 -9.65
N TRP A 48 7.72 -6.02 -10.09
CA TRP A 48 7.48 -4.77 -9.39
C TRP A 48 6.91 -4.97 -7.98
N LEU A 49 5.86 -5.78 -7.81
CA LEU A 49 5.28 -6.05 -6.48
C LEU A 49 6.31 -6.63 -5.52
N LYS A 50 7.15 -7.55 -5.99
CA LYS A 50 8.24 -8.11 -5.18
C LYS A 50 9.25 -7.05 -4.76
N TYR A 51 9.40 -5.96 -5.51
CA TYR A 51 10.32 -4.87 -5.19
C TYR A 51 9.66 -3.71 -4.43
N LEU A 52 8.40 -3.85 -4.01
CA LEU A 52 7.75 -2.81 -3.24
C LEU A 52 8.50 -2.58 -1.92
N HIS A 53 8.74 -3.60 -1.09
CA HIS A 53 9.67 -3.54 0.06
C HIS A 53 9.63 -2.21 0.85
N TYR A 54 8.43 -1.81 1.29
CA TYR A 54 8.14 -0.56 2.01
C TYR A 54 8.40 0.73 1.22
N ARG A 55 8.56 0.65 -0.11
CA ARG A 55 8.65 1.81 -1.01
C ARG A 55 7.25 2.25 -1.43
N VAL A 56 7.08 3.56 -1.57
CA VAL A 56 5.85 4.16 -2.09
C VAL A 56 5.64 3.73 -3.55
N PRO A 57 4.48 3.13 -3.90
CA PRO A 57 4.13 2.83 -5.28
C PRO A 57 4.20 4.09 -6.16
N GLU A 58 4.69 4.00 -7.40
CA GLU A 58 4.97 5.20 -8.20
C GLU A 58 3.74 6.08 -8.47
N GLY A 59 2.52 5.52 -8.48
CA GLY A 59 1.28 6.30 -8.62
C GLY A 59 0.95 7.15 -7.39
N TYR A 60 1.45 6.78 -6.21
CA TYR A 60 1.23 7.50 -4.96
C TYR A 60 2.42 8.35 -4.53
N LYS A 61 3.51 8.37 -5.31
CA LYS A 61 4.65 9.28 -5.06
C LYS A 61 4.31 10.74 -5.34
N ASP A 62 3.36 10.97 -6.24
CA ASP A 62 2.83 12.30 -6.47
C ASP A 62 2.07 12.77 -5.23
N GLU A 63 2.45 13.93 -4.71
CA GLU A 63 1.90 14.48 -3.48
C GLU A 63 0.40 14.75 -3.60
N GLN A 64 -0.08 15.28 -4.73
CA GLN A 64 -1.49 15.61 -4.91
C GLN A 64 -2.35 14.35 -5.00
N ILE A 65 -1.85 13.29 -5.64
CA ILE A 65 -2.53 11.99 -5.64
C ILE A 65 -2.62 11.41 -4.23
N ALA A 66 -1.53 11.51 -3.45
CA ALA A 66 -1.51 11.01 -2.07
C ALA A 66 -2.46 11.80 -1.15
N ILE A 67 -2.51 13.14 -1.28
CA ILE A 67 -3.46 13.98 -0.55
C ILE A 67 -4.90 13.61 -0.93
N ALA A 68 -5.19 13.46 -2.22
CA ALA A 68 -6.54 13.13 -2.66
C ALA A 68 -6.98 11.74 -2.15
N PHE A 69 -6.05 10.78 -2.10
CA PHE A 69 -6.28 9.47 -1.48
C PHE A 69 -6.58 9.62 0.02
N TYR A 70 -5.76 10.39 0.75
CA TYR A 70 -5.99 10.69 2.16
C TYR A 70 -7.38 11.30 2.37
N GLU A 71 -7.79 12.29 1.58
CA GLU A 71 -9.07 12.98 1.78
C GLU A 71 -10.28 12.07 1.55
N ARG A 72 -10.19 11.11 0.63
CA ARG A 72 -11.24 10.10 0.41
C ARG A 72 -11.28 9.06 1.53
N HIS A 73 -10.12 8.71 2.09
CA HIS A 73 -9.95 7.56 2.99
C HIS A 73 -9.42 7.96 4.37
N SER A 74 -9.68 9.18 4.82
CA SER A 74 -8.97 9.78 5.95
C SER A 74 -9.14 8.99 7.25
N LEU A 75 -10.35 8.50 7.50
CA LEU A 75 -10.63 7.67 8.68
C LEU A 75 -9.82 6.39 8.68
N TRP A 76 -9.77 5.69 7.53
CA TRP A 76 -8.98 4.47 7.40
C TRP A 76 -7.49 4.76 7.57
N ILE A 77 -6.97 5.81 6.93
CA ILE A 77 -5.55 6.20 7.05
C ILE A 77 -5.19 6.51 8.51
N GLU A 78 -5.96 7.33 9.21
CA GLU A 78 -5.66 7.68 10.60
C GLU A 78 -5.74 6.46 11.53
N CYS A 79 -6.69 5.55 11.31
CA CYS A 79 -6.73 4.27 12.03
C CYS A 79 -5.49 3.42 11.76
N GLU A 80 -5.06 3.30 10.49
CA GLU A 80 -3.86 2.54 10.13
C GLU A 80 -2.58 3.17 10.65
N VAL A 81 -2.48 4.50 10.69
CA VAL A 81 -1.36 5.22 11.31
C VAL A 81 -1.24 4.84 12.78
N ILE A 82 -2.34 4.88 13.54
CA ILE A 82 -2.35 4.49 14.96
C ILE A 82 -1.90 3.02 15.14
N LYS A 83 -2.40 2.11 14.28
CA LYS A 83 -1.99 0.70 14.30
C LYS A 83 -0.48 0.56 14.04
N LEU A 84 0.05 1.23 13.02
CA LEU A 84 1.47 1.21 12.68
C LEU A 84 2.35 1.73 13.83
N GLU A 85 1.92 2.79 14.52
CA GLU A 85 2.64 3.30 15.69
C GLU A 85 2.68 2.28 16.84
N GLN A 86 1.58 1.56 17.07
CA GLN A 86 1.50 0.50 18.08
C GLN A 86 2.37 -0.72 17.70
N GLU A 87 2.31 -1.15 16.43
CA GLU A 87 3.06 -2.28 15.89
C GLU A 87 4.57 -2.03 15.93
N THR A 88 5.01 -0.84 15.48
CA THR A 88 6.43 -0.49 15.36
C THR A 88 7.01 0.17 16.62
N LYS A 89 6.15 0.60 17.55
CA LYS A 89 6.52 1.40 18.74
C LYS A 89 7.26 2.68 18.37
N ARG A 90 6.93 3.29 17.23
CA ARG A 90 7.53 4.53 16.73
C ARG A 90 6.45 5.48 16.26
N PRO A 91 6.57 6.80 16.54
CA PRO A 91 5.68 7.81 15.97
C PRO A 91 5.70 7.78 14.44
N TRP A 92 4.58 8.08 13.80
CA TRP A 92 4.45 8.03 12.34
C TRP A 92 5.40 9.02 11.66
N GLU A 93 5.69 10.15 12.28
CA GLU A 93 6.64 11.16 11.76
C GLU A 93 8.05 10.58 11.62
N ILE A 94 8.47 9.73 12.57
CA ILE A 94 9.76 9.04 12.52
C ILE A 94 9.75 7.93 11.48
N GLN A 95 8.61 7.25 11.33
CA GLN A 95 8.47 6.22 10.30
C GLN A 95 8.51 6.85 8.90
N ALA A 96 8.01 8.07 8.72
CA ALA A 96 7.92 8.81 7.47
C ALA A 96 9.00 9.91 7.32
N GLU A 97 10.15 9.81 8.00
CA GLU A 97 11.19 10.85 7.94
C GLU A 97 11.66 11.13 6.49
N ASP A 98 11.63 10.10 5.64
CA ASP A 98 11.98 10.18 4.22
C ASP A 98 10.99 11.00 3.39
N LEU A 99 9.83 11.33 3.96
CA LEU A 99 8.74 12.09 3.35
C LEU A 99 8.52 13.46 4.00
N GLN A 100 9.39 13.89 4.93
CA GLN A 100 9.18 15.06 5.79
C GLN A 100 8.91 16.40 5.05
N GLU A 101 9.33 16.51 3.78
CA GLU A 101 9.12 17.70 2.96
C GLU A 101 7.71 17.80 2.34
N LEU A 102 6.90 16.74 2.46
CA LEU A 102 5.53 16.69 1.91
C LEU A 102 4.48 17.18 2.91
N ASP A 103 3.27 17.48 2.43
CA ASP A 103 2.09 17.69 3.27
C ASP A 103 1.84 16.48 4.21
N PRO A 104 1.53 16.68 5.50
CA PRO A 104 1.29 15.58 6.44
C PRO A 104 0.25 14.54 5.98
N ARG A 105 -0.75 14.96 5.21
CA ARG A 105 -1.75 14.07 4.62
C ARG A 105 -1.11 13.14 3.59
N ALA A 106 -0.24 13.69 2.74
CA ALA A 106 0.53 12.90 1.78
C ALA A 106 1.48 11.94 2.50
N GLN A 107 2.20 12.42 3.53
CA GLN A 107 3.12 11.58 4.31
C GLN A 107 2.41 10.37 4.90
N LYS A 108 1.27 10.58 5.59
CA LYS A 108 0.48 9.50 6.19
C LYS A 108 -0.08 8.53 5.15
N ALA A 109 -0.65 9.03 4.05
CA ALA A 109 -1.16 8.18 2.99
C ALA A 109 -0.05 7.32 2.37
N GLN A 110 1.09 7.93 2.02
CA GLN A 110 2.23 7.21 1.47
C GLN A 110 2.82 6.19 2.45
N LEU A 111 2.88 6.52 3.75
CA LEU A 111 3.30 5.61 4.82
C LEU A 111 2.37 4.40 4.93
N VAL A 112 1.06 4.61 5.02
CA VAL A 112 0.10 3.49 5.15
C VAL A 112 0.13 2.63 3.89
N ILE A 113 0.05 3.22 2.70
CA ILE A 113 0.02 2.48 1.44
C ILE A 113 1.29 1.64 1.26
N ARG A 114 2.48 2.22 1.49
CA ARG A 114 3.75 1.49 1.31
C ARG A 114 3.89 0.34 2.32
N HIS A 115 3.42 0.51 3.56
CA HIS A 115 3.45 -0.53 4.58
C HIS A 115 2.47 -1.64 4.27
N ARG A 116 1.18 -1.32 4.16
CA ARG A 116 0.13 -2.33 4.04
C ARG A 116 0.23 -3.12 2.75
N LEU A 117 0.58 -2.50 1.62
CA LEU A 117 0.84 -3.24 0.39
C LEU A 117 2.08 -4.14 0.48
N SER A 118 3.11 -3.72 1.24
CA SER A 118 4.30 -4.55 1.42
C SER A 118 4.00 -5.77 2.29
N GLU A 119 3.18 -5.61 3.34
CA GLU A 119 2.72 -6.70 4.19
C GLU A 119 1.88 -7.70 3.41
N VAL A 120 0.90 -7.25 2.61
CA VAL A 120 0.16 -8.12 1.70
C VAL A 120 1.10 -8.92 0.79
N VAL A 121 2.14 -8.28 0.25
CA VAL A 121 3.14 -8.97 -0.58
C VAL A 121 3.98 -9.97 0.23
N LEU A 122 4.26 -9.69 1.50
CA LEU A 122 5.02 -10.60 2.39
C LEU A 122 4.19 -11.84 2.74
N GLU A 123 2.90 -11.67 3.07
CA GLU A 123 1.98 -12.80 3.37
C GLU A 123 1.79 -13.74 2.17
N LEU A 124 1.92 -13.23 0.95
CA LEU A 124 1.78 -14.02 -0.28
C LEU A 124 3.06 -14.78 -0.71
N ARG A 125 4.18 -14.63 0.01
CA ARG A 125 5.47 -15.24 -0.35
C ARG A 125 5.64 -16.70 0.06
#